data_AF-A0A0K8UDD5-F1
#
_entry.id   AF-A0A0K8UDD5-F1
#
_cell.length_a   1.000
_cell.length_b   1.000
_cell.length_c   1.000
_cell.angle_alpha   90.00
_cell.angle_beta   90.00
_cell.angle_gamma   90.00
#
_symmetry.space_group_name_H-M   'P 1'
#
loop_
_entity.id
_entity.type
_entity.pdbx_description
1 polymer ?
#
loop_
_entity_poly.entity_id
_entity_poly.type
_entity_poly.pdbx_seq_one_letter_code
_entity_poly.pdbx_strand_id
1 'polypeptide(L)'
;TDRLWRKNMRSHGRQCPGVDLNRNFGYKWGGKGTSANPCAQTYRGSKAFSEPETFYISKFISNYPRDTFKAFLSFHSYGQYILYPWGYDYQPTADKADLDRVARQAGTVS
;
A
#
# COMPACT_ATOMS: atom_id res chain seq x y z
N THR A 1 -4.06 -20.40 14.15
CA THR A 1 -4.59 -19.18 13.50
C THR A 1 -4.53 -18.04 14.50
N ASP A 2 -4.25 -16.81 14.05
CA ASP A 2 -4.12 -15.60 14.88
C ASP A 2 -5.10 -14.53 14.39
N ARG A 3 -5.95 -14.02 15.29
CA ARG A 3 -6.99 -13.01 14.99
C ARG A 3 -6.41 -11.66 14.56
N LEU A 4 -5.20 -11.33 15.02
CA LEU A 4 -4.53 -10.06 14.79
C LEU A 4 -3.52 -10.11 13.63
N TRP A 5 -3.50 -11.21 12.88
CA TRP A 5 -2.62 -11.37 11.73
C TRP A 5 -2.91 -10.33 10.64
N ARG A 6 -1.87 -9.65 10.14
CA ARG A 6 -1.97 -8.55 9.15
C ARG A 6 -1.25 -8.82 7.82
N LYS A 7 -0.13 -9.54 7.84
CA LYS A 7 0.66 -9.83 6.63
C LYS A 7 -0.06 -10.84 5.75
N ASN A 8 0.44 -11.11 4.53
CA ASN A 8 0.00 -12.31 3.82
C ASN A 8 0.51 -13.59 4.51
N MET A 9 0.18 -14.76 3.96
CA MET A 9 0.53 -16.07 4.55
C MET A 9 1.70 -16.75 3.85
N ARG A 10 2.44 -16.05 2.98
CA ARG A 10 3.53 -16.66 2.21
C ARG A 10 4.66 -17.10 3.13
N SER A 11 5.06 -18.36 3.01
CA SER A 11 6.25 -18.86 3.71
C SER A 11 7.53 -18.43 2.99
N HIS A 12 8.52 -17.97 3.76
CA HIS A 12 9.85 -17.61 3.26
C HIS A 12 10.95 -18.52 3.81
N GLY A 13 10.61 -19.76 4.19
CA GLY A 13 11.56 -20.71 4.81
C GLY A 13 12.09 -20.27 6.18
N ARG A 14 11.60 -19.15 6.73
CA ARG A 14 11.90 -18.62 8.06
C ARG A 14 10.70 -18.84 8.98
N GLN A 15 10.94 -18.81 10.30
CA GLN A 15 9.91 -18.95 11.35
C GLN A 15 8.80 -17.89 11.28
N CYS A 16 9.03 -16.78 10.57
CA CYS A 16 8.08 -15.67 10.44
C CYS A 16 7.49 -15.63 9.03
N PRO A 17 6.27 -16.16 8.82
CA PRO A 17 5.61 -16.09 7.52
C PRO A 17 5.15 -14.65 7.22
N GLY A 18 4.96 -14.37 5.94
CA GLY A 18 4.23 -13.22 5.46
C GLY A 18 5.03 -11.96 5.20
N VAL A 19 4.51 -11.16 4.27
CA VAL A 19 4.93 -9.81 3.88
C VAL A 19 3.78 -8.85 4.10
N ASP A 20 4.11 -7.62 4.52
CA ASP A 20 3.15 -6.52 4.53
C ASP A 20 2.88 -6.06 3.09
N LEU A 21 1.71 -6.43 2.55
CA LEU A 21 1.34 -6.11 1.17
C LEU A 21 1.29 -4.60 0.92
N ASN A 22 0.98 -3.78 1.93
CA ASN A 22 0.98 -2.32 1.82
C ASN A 22 2.40 -1.71 1.96
N ARG A 23 3.45 -2.54 2.01
CA ARG A 23 4.86 -2.13 1.93
C ARG A 23 5.59 -2.80 0.76
N ASN A 24 4.89 -3.61 -0.04
CA ASN A 24 5.48 -4.41 -1.11
C ASN A 24 5.30 -3.80 -2.52
N PHE A 25 4.61 -2.67 -2.66
CA PHE A 25 4.50 -1.95 -3.94
C PHE A 25 5.83 -1.30 -4.38
N GLY A 26 6.03 -1.15 -5.69
CA GLY A 26 7.32 -0.75 -6.27
C GLY A 26 7.67 0.73 -6.20
N TYR A 27 6.73 1.63 -5.90
CA TYR A 27 7.03 3.05 -5.82
C TYR A 27 7.81 3.37 -4.53
N LYS A 28 9.06 3.83 -4.68
CA LYS A 28 9.97 4.15 -3.56
C LYS A 28 10.10 3.01 -2.53
N TRP A 29 10.10 1.77 -3.02
CA TRP A 29 10.11 0.57 -2.20
C TRP A 29 11.29 0.54 -1.23
N GLY A 30 11.00 0.30 0.05
CA GLY A 30 12.02 0.20 1.10
C GLY A 30 12.48 1.50 1.73
N GLY A 31 11.77 2.59 1.50
CA GLY A 31 11.97 3.84 2.22
C GLY A 31 11.53 3.78 3.70
N LYS A 32 11.34 4.96 4.27
CA LYS A 32 10.89 5.15 5.66
C LYS A 32 9.56 4.41 5.92
N GLY A 33 9.39 3.93 7.15
CA GLY A 33 8.17 3.22 7.58
C GLY A 33 8.07 1.77 7.11
N THR A 34 9.17 1.18 6.64
CA THR A 34 9.27 -0.22 6.21
C THR A 34 10.34 -0.96 7.02
N SER A 35 10.30 -2.30 7.04
CA SER A 35 11.34 -3.13 7.67
C SER A 35 11.89 -4.19 6.71
N ALA A 36 13.18 -4.47 6.80
CA ALA A 36 13.84 -5.58 6.12
C ALA A 36 13.86 -6.88 6.96
N ASN A 37 13.43 -6.84 8.23
CA ASN A 37 13.33 -8.01 9.08
C ASN A 37 12.04 -8.80 8.76
N PRO A 38 12.12 -10.08 8.32
CA PRO A 38 10.95 -10.90 8.01
C PRO A 38 9.93 -11.07 9.15
N CYS A 39 10.37 -10.91 10.39
CA CYS A 39 9.50 -11.01 11.58
C CYS A 39 8.76 -9.71 11.92
N ALA A 40 9.14 -8.58 11.32
CA ALA A 40 8.43 -7.32 11.54
C ALA A 40 7.05 -7.32 10.87
N GLN A 41 6.07 -6.67 11.51
CA GLN A 41 4.73 -6.49 10.94
C GLN A 41 4.73 -5.60 9.68
N THR A 42 5.77 -4.77 9.51
CA THR A 42 6.00 -3.89 8.36
C THR A 42 7.05 -4.46 7.40
N TYR A 43 7.29 -5.77 7.42
CA TYR A 43 8.25 -6.42 6.53
C TYR A 43 7.87 -6.19 5.07
N ARG A 44 8.76 -5.55 4.31
CA ARG A 44 8.51 -5.10 2.92
C ARG A 44 8.63 -6.19 1.86
N GLY A 45 9.03 -7.40 2.22
CA GLY A 45 9.40 -8.46 1.28
C GLY A 45 10.87 -8.39 0.83
N SER A 46 11.28 -9.31 -0.03
CA SER A 46 12.66 -9.39 -0.53
C SER A 46 12.96 -8.42 -1.69
N LYS A 47 11.92 -8.02 -2.42
CA LYS A 47 11.94 -7.02 -3.50
C LYS A 47 10.56 -6.40 -3.66
N ALA A 48 10.49 -5.28 -4.37
CA ALA A 48 9.23 -4.75 -4.86
C ALA A 48 8.44 -5.82 -5.63
N PHE A 49 7.14 -5.92 -5.37
CA PHE A 49 6.23 -6.90 -5.95
C PHE A 49 6.74 -8.34 -5.80
N SER A 50 7.39 -8.66 -4.67
CA SER A 50 7.80 -10.04 -4.38
C SER A 50 6.60 -10.97 -4.21
N GLU A 51 5.46 -10.42 -3.77
CA GLU A 51 4.26 -11.17 -3.45
C GLU A 51 3.29 -11.24 -4.64
N PRO A 52 2.71 -12.41 -4.94
CA PRO A 52 1.81 -12.57 -6.08
C PRO A 52 0.61 -11.61 -6.01
N GLU A 53 0.07 -11.33 -4.82
CA GLU A 53 -1.07 -10.43 -4.63
C GLU A 53 -0.78 -9.02 -5.16
N THR A 54 0.38 -8.46 -4.82
CA THR A 54 0.75 -7.10 -5.27
C THR A 54 1.28 -7.09 -6.70
N PHE A 55 2.00 -8.15 -7.09
CA PHE A 55 2.46 -8.35 -8.46
C PHE A 55 1.30 -8.38 -9.45
N TYR A 56 0.26 -9.16 -9.17
CA TYR A 56 -0.88 -9.28 -10.08
C TYR A 56 -1.74 -8.01 -10.13
N ILE A 57 -1.86 -7.26 -9.03
CA ILE A 57 -2.47 -5.92 -9.07
C ILE A 57 -1.69 -4.99 -9.99
N SER A 58 -0.36 -4.92 -9.80
CA SER A 58 0.50 -4.08 -10.65
C SER A 58 0.44 -4.50 -12.11
N LYS A 59 0.46 -5.81 -12.38
CA LYS A 59 0.39 -6.36 -13.73
C LYS A 59 -0.96 -6.07 -14.38
N PHE A 60 -2.06 -6.27 -13.65
CA PHE A 60 -3.40 -5.96 -14.13
C PHE A 60 -3.52 -4.49 -14.54
N ILE A 61 -3.12 -3.56 -13.67
CA ILE A 61 -3.19 -2.12 -13.96
C ILE A 61 -2.30 -1.76 -15.16
N SER A 62 -1.07 -2.29 -15.20
CA SER A 62 -0.09 -1.97 -16.24
C SER A 62 -0.42 -2.54 -17.61
N ASN A 63 -1.35 -3.51 -17.70
CA ASN A 63 -1.80 -4.09 -18.96
C ASN A 63 -2.79 -3.19 -19.72
N TYR A 64 -3.28 -2.13 -19.11
CA TYR A 64 -4.15 -1.15 -19.77
C TYR A 64 -3.39 0.14 -20.07
N PRO A 65 -3.83 0.91 -21.09
CA PRO A 65 -3.34 2.28 -21.31
C PRO A 65 -3.39 3.11 -20.02
N ARG A 66 -2.42 4.04 -19.88
CA ARG A 66 -2.29 4.87 -18.66
C ARG A 66 -3.57 5.62 -18.29
N ASP A 67 -4.35 6.01 -19.28
CA ASP A 67 -5.58 6.78 -19.09
C ASP A 67 -6.82 5.92 -18.81
N THR A 68 -6.71 4.59 -18.74
CA THR A 68 -7.85 3.71 -18.48
C THR A 68 -8.31 3.79 -17.03
N PHE A 69 -7.39 3.77 -16.06
CA PHE A 69 -7.74 3.86 -14.64
C PHE A 69 -7.73 5.30 -14.17
N LYS A 70 -8.90 5.81 -13.74
CA LYS A 70 -9.06 7.19 -13.27
C LYS A 70 -8.92 7.35 -11.76
N ALA A 71 -9.08 6.28 -10.99
CA ALA A 71 -8.96 6.29 -9.54
C ALA A 71 -8.45 4.94 -9.02
N PHE A 72 -7.75 4.98 -7.88
CA PHE A 72 -7.34 3.81 -7.11
C PHE A 72 -7.71 4.04 -5.64
N LEU A 73 -8.63 3.23 -5.12
CA LEU A 73 -9.10 3.31 -3.74
C LEU A 73 -8.66 2.05 -2.98
N SER A 74 -8.02 2.23 -1.83
CA SER A 74 -7.63 1.14 -0.94
C SER A 74 -8.23 1.36 0.43
N PHE A 75 -9.00 0.39 0.91
CA PHE A 75 -9.73 0.49 2.17
C PHE A 75 -8.97 -0.22 3.28
N HIS A 76 -8.82 0.48 4.41
CA HIS A 76 -8.17 -0.01 5.61
C HIS A 76 -8.96 0.38 6.85
N SER A 77 -8.72 -0.31 7.96
CA SER A 77 -9.20 0.05 9.29
C SER A 77 -8.04 0.01 10.29
N TYR A 78 -8.06 0.81 11.37
CA TYR A 78 -9.08 1.78 11.84
C TYR A 78 -8.56 3.23 11.73
N GLY A 79 -9.37 4.22 12.17
CA GLY A 79 -8.90 5.60 12.38
C GLY A 79 -9.77 6.72 11.79
N GLN A 80 -10.81 6.39 11.01
CA GLN A 80 -11.70 7.38 10.36
C GLN A 80 -10.94 8.44 9.52
N TYR A 81 -9.98 7.98 8.70
CA TYR A 81 -9.14 8.85 7.87
C TYR A 81 -9.41 8.65 6.37
N ILE A 82 -9.38 9.75 5.62
CA ILE A 82 -9.22 9.76 4.17
C ILE A 82 -7.80 10.23 3.89
N LEU A 83 -6.98 9.35 3.31
CA LEU A 83 -5.58 9.61 3.03
C LEU A 83 -5.33 9.58 1.53
N TYR A 84 -4.46 10.47 1.08
CA TYR A 84 -3.97 10.55 -0.29
C TYR A 84 -2.46 10.76 -0.28
N PRO A 85 -1.75 10.58 -1.41
CA PRO A 85 -0.30 10.60 -1.42
C PRO A 85 0.30 11.95 -0.95
N TRP A 86 1.53 11.96 -0.44
CA TRP A 86 2.44 10.82 -0.31
C TRP A 86 2.48 10.25 1.11
N GLY A 87 2.71 8.94 1.22
CA GLY A 87 2.96 8.26 2.50
C GLY A 87 4.44 7.98 2.79
N TYR A 88 5.35 8.19 1.82
CA TYR A 88 6.77 7.85 1.94
C TYR A 88 7.68 9.07 2.22
N ASP A 89 7.17 10.28 2.01
CA ASP A 89 7.87 11.55 2.18
C ASP A 89 6.87 12.68 2.51
N TYR A 90 7.37 13.83 2.96
CA TYR A 90 6.58 15.00 3.35
C TYR A 90 6.36 16.02 2.22
N GLN A 91 6.99 15.82 1.07
CA GLN A 91 6.76 16.68 -0.10
C GLN A 91 5.31 16.55 -0.58
N PRO A 92 4.67 17.64 -1.05
CA PRO A 92 3.34 17.56 -1.62
C PRO A 92 3.33 16.89 -3.00
N THR A 93 2.19 16.31 -3.40
CA THR A 93 1.96 15.96 -4.81
C THR A 93 1.67 17.22 -5.63
N ALA A 94 1.88 17.15 -6.95
CA ALA A 94 1.56 18.27 -7.85
C ALA A 94 0.07 18.63 -7.85
N ASP A 95 -0.80 17.65 -7.63
CA ASP A 95 -2.25 17.72 -7.61
C ASP A 95 -2.85 17.79 -6.19
N LYS A 96 -2.04 18.11 -5.16
CA LYS A 96 -2.46 18.12 -3.74
C LYS A 96 -3.74 18.92 -3.49
N ALA A 97 -3.90 20.06 -4.15
CA ALA A 97 -5.07 20.93 -3.97
C ALA A 97 -6.36 20.24 -4.44
N ASP A 98 -6.28 19.44 -5.51
CA ASP A 98 -7.40 18.68 -6.04
C ASP A 98 -7.77 17.52 -5.12
N LEU A 99 -6.76 16.77 -4.68
CA LEU A 99 -6.91 15.65 -3.76
C LEU A 99 -7.51 16.08 -2.41
N ASP A 100 -7.04 17.20 -1.84
CA ASP A 100 -7.57 17.75 -0.59
C ASP A 100 -9.05 18.15 -0.72
N ARG A 101 -9.43 18.77 -1.85
CA ARG A 101 -10.82 19.14 -2.13
C ARG A 101 -11.72 17.90 -2.19
N VAL A 102 -11.33 16.88 -2.95
CA VAL A 102 -12.08 15.62 -3.08
C VAL A 102 -12.19 14.90 -1.74
N ALA A 103 -11.10 14.83 -0.97
CA ALA A 103 -11.08 14.20 0.34
C ALA A 103 -12.03 14.89 1.34
N ARG A 104 -12.05 16.23 1.36
CA ARG A 104 -12.97 16.99 2.22
C ARG A 104 -14.43 16.75 1.87
N GLN A 105 -14.77 16.74 0.58
CA GLN A 105 -16.13 16.46 0.13
C GLN A 105 -16.57 15.02 0.44
N ALA A 106 -15.67 14.06 0.32
CA ALA A 106 -15.96 12.67 0.66
C ALA A 106 -16.11 12.44 2.17
N GLY A 107 -15.43 13.25 3.00
CA GLY A 107 -15.48 13.15 4.46
C GLY A 107 -16.63 13.92 5.11
N THR A 108 -17.30 14.81 4.39
CA THR A 108 -18.49 15.50 4.89
C THR A 108 -19.69 14.57 4.82
N VAL A 109 -20.33 14.35 5.97
CA VAL A 109 -21.63 13.68 6.05
C VAL A 109 -22.69 14.71 5.68
N SER A 110 -23.47 14.45 4.63
CA SER A 110 -24.63 15.27 4.26
C SER A 110 -25.73 15.22 5.33
#